data_AF-A0A432FGD5-F1
#
_entry.id   AF-A0A432FGD5-F1
#
_cell.length_a   1.000
_cell.length_b   1.000
_cell.length_c   1.000
_cell.angle_alpha   90.00
_cell.angle_beta   90.00
_cell.angle_gamma   90.00
#
_symmetry.space_group_name_H-M   'P 1'
#
loop_
_entity.id
_entity.type
_entity.pdbx_description
1 polymer ?
#
loop_
_entity_poly.entity_id
_entity_poly.type
_entity_poly.pdbx_seq_one_letter_code
_entity_poly.pdbx_strand_id
1 'polypeptide(L)'
;MELLVAYQKDPAGHNIAKFISQELEKNGNVYKGKDFDLAIISSPVISADLLEEKFDYDGYIFLSKHAAESGVLALTCHNTGNFSDANFGGYSRQVSIPHPYI
;
A
#
# COMPACT_ATOMS: atom_id res chain seq x y z
N MET A 1 -9.38 6.85 10.47
CA MET A 1 -9.32 5.42 10.12
C MET A 1 -8.21 5.24 9.10
N GLU A 2 -7.43 4.17 9.22
CA GLU A 2 -6.35 3.84 8.28
C GLU A 2 -6.86 2.92 7.16
N LEU A 3 -6.28 3.05 5.96
CA LEU A 3 -6.57 2.16 4.83
C LEU A 3 -5.35 1.31 4.49
N LEU A 4 -5.49 0.00 4.60
CA LEU A 4 -4.54 -0.95 4.02
C LEU A 4 -4.82 -1.07 2.52
N VAL A 5 -3.78 -1.08 1.71
CA VAL A 5 -3.89 -1.06 0.25
C VAL A 5 -2.99 -2.13 -0.34
N ALA A 6 -3.57 -3.05 -1.12
CA ALA A 6 -2.84 -4.12 -1.77
C ALA A 6 -3.11 -4.15 -3.27
N TYR A 7 -2.08 -4.44 -4.07
CA TYR A 7 -2.25 -4.69 -5.50
C TYR A 7 -2.55 -6.16 -5.76
N GLN A 8 -3.63 -6.45 -6.49
CA GLN A 8 -4.07 -7.81 -6.80
C GLN A 8 -3.03 -8.70 -7.50
N LYS A 9 -2.06 -8.13 -8.25
CA LYS A 9 -0.99 -8.90 -8.91
C LYS A 9 0.35 -8.87 -8.17
N ASP A 10 0.42 -8.21 -7.01
CA ASP A 10 1.57 -8.33 -6.11
C ASP A 10 1.39 -9.62 -5.29
N PRO A 11 2.23 -10.65 -5.47
CA PRO A 11 2.04 -11.93 -4.78
C PRO A 11 2.14 -11.82 -3.26
N ALA A 12 3.00 -10.95 -2.72
CA ALA A 12 3.12 -10.79 -1.28
C ALA A 12 1.98 -9.93 -0.74
N GLY A 13 1.75 -8.77 -1.37
CA GLY A 13 0.68 -7.85 -0.98
C GLY A 13 -0.70 -8.50 -1.03
N HIS A 14 -1.00 -9.22 -2.11
CA HIS A 14 -2.27 -9.93 -2.27
C HIS A 14 -2.42 -11.10 -1.30
N ASN A 15 -1.35 -11.82 -0.98
CA ASN A 15 -1.40 -12.91 0.01
C ASN A 15 -1.73 -12.36 1.42
N ILE A 16 -1.07 -11.28 1.83
CA ILE A 16 -1.33 -10.61 3.12
C ILE A 16 -2.78 -10.10 3.14
N ALA A 17 -3.22 -9.39 2.10
CA ALA A 17 -4.58 -8.87 2.01
C ALA A 17 -5.64 -9.97 2.06
N LYS A 18 -5.42 -11.09 1.36
CA LYS A 18 -6.35 -12.23 1.36
C LYS A 18 -6.48 -12.85 2.73
N PHE A 19 -5.39 -12.95 3.50
CA PHE A 19 -5.43 -13.45 4.87
C PHE A 19 -6.23 -12.51 5.77
N ILE A 20 -5.91 -11.21 5.76
CA ILE A 20 -6.58 -10.19 6.60
C ILE A 20 -8.07 -10.06 6.26
N SER A 21 -8.43 -10.10 4.97
CA SER A 21 -9.81 -9.92 4.52
C SER A 21 -10.82 -10.94 5.05
N GLN A 22 -10.35 -12.07 5.61
CA GLN A 22 -11.21 -13.12 6.16
C GLN A 22 -11.99 -12.65 7.39
N GLU A 23 -11.46 -11.67 8.12
CA GLU A 23 -12.08 -11.09 9.32
C GLU A 23 -12.78 -9.76 9.06
N LEU A 24 -12.85 -9.33 7.79
CA LEU A 24 -13.43 -8.04 7.39
C LEU A 24 -14.74 -8.23 6.61
N GLU A 25 -15.60 -7.22 6.67
CA GLU A 25 -16.86 -7.22 5.92
C GLU A 25 -16.69 -6.55 4.56
N LYS A 26 -16.98 -7.27 3.47
CA LYS A 26 -16.86 -6.68 2.13
C LYS A 26 -18.01 -5.72 1.84
N ASN A 27 -17.70 -4.44 1.65
CA ASN A 27 -18.63 -3.39 1.25
C ASN A 27 -18.15 -2.71 -0.03
N GLY A 28 -18.73 -3.13 -1.17
CA GLY A 28 -18.33 -2.65 -2.49
C GLY A 28 -16.86 -2.97 -2.80
N ASN A 29 -16.04 -1.93 -2.93
CA ASN A 29 -14.62 -2.03 -3.27
C ASN A 29 -13.69 -2.06 -2.04
N VAL A 30 -14.24 -1.97 -0.83
CA VAL A 30 -13.48 -1.91 0.43
C VAL A 30 -13.95 -3.01 1.37
N TYR A 31 -13.02 -3.65 2.05
CA TYR A 31 -13.28 -4.53 3.18
C TYR A 31 -13.24 -3.67 4.45
N LYS A 32 -14.36 -3.63 5.18
CA LYS A 32 -14.56 -2.80 6.37
C LYS A 32 -14.18 -3.56 7.63
N GLY A 33 -13.41 -2.89 8.49
CA GLY A 33 -12.99 -3.41 9.79
C GLY A 33 -13.29 -2.45 10.93
N LYS A 34 -12.96 -2.88 12.15
CA LYS A 34 -13.11 -2.06 13.35
C LYS A 34 -11.98 -1.03 13.49
N ASP A 35 -10.76 -1.47 13.23
CA ASP A 35 -9.54 -0.67 13.49
C ASP A 35 -8.90 -0.13 12.20
N PHE A 36 -9.13 -0.79 11.08
CA PHE A 36 -8.67 -0.40 9.76
C PHE A 36 -9.59 -0.96 8.67
N ASP A 37 -9.52 -0.35 7.50
CA ASP A 37 -10.16 -0.85 6.29
C ASP A 37 -9.11 -1.39 5.31
N LEU A 38 -9.54 -2.17 4.32
CA LEU A 38 -8.66 -2.76 3.31
C LEU A 38 -9.24 -2.55 1.90
N ALA A 39 -8.42 -2.03 0.99
CA ALA A 39 -8.70 -1.96 -0.44
C ALA A 39 -7.75 -2.87 -1.22
N ILE A 40 -8.30 -3.68 -2.12
CA ILE A 40 -7.52 -4.46 -3.09
C ILE A 40 -7.71 -3.81 -4.47
N ILE A 41 -6.66 -3.20 -5.00
CA ILE A 41 -6.69 -2.43 -6.24
C ILE A 41 -6.18 -3.24 -7.44
N SER A 42 -6.58 -2.82 -8.64
CA SER A 42 -6.23 -3.46 -9.91
C SER A 42 -5.00 -2.87 -10.61
N SER A 43 -4.44 -1.78 -10.08
CA SER A 43 -3.21 -1.12 -10.55
C SER A 43 -2.06 -1.26 -9.53
N PRO A 44 -0.79 -1.22 -9.96
CA PRO A 44 0.35 -1.21 -9.05
C PRO A 44 0.29 -0.05 -8.06
N VAL A 45 0.65 -0.33 -6.81
CA VAL A 45 0.70 0.66 -5.72
C VAL A 45 1.64 1.84 -6.03
N ILE A 46 2.77 1.55 -6.70
CA ILE A 46 3.80 2.55 -7.04
C ILE A 46 3.33 3.62 -8.04
N SER A 47 2.18 3.42 -8.68
CA SER A 47 1.58 4.36 -9.65
C SER A 47 0.22 4.86 -9.20
N ALA A 48 -0.10 4.71 -7.91
CA ALA A 48 -1.38 5.09 -7.33
C ALA A 48 -1.37 6.54 -6.81
N ASP A 49 -0.82 7.48 -7.59
CA ASP A 49 -0.71 8.90 -7.20
C ASP A 49 -2.07 9.58 -6.95
N LEU A 50 -3.19 8.95 -7.34
CA LEU A 50 -4.57 9.44 -7.18
C LEU A 50 -5.41 8.59 -6.21
N LEU A 51 -4.76 7.88 -5.28
CA LEU A 51 -5.47 7.01 -4.34
C LEU A 51 -6.39 7.83 -3.41
N GLU A 52 -5.91 8.98 -2.98
CA GLU A 52 -6.62 9.94 -2.11
C GLU A 52 -7.87 10.57 -2.76
N GLU A 53 -7.94 10.61 -4.09
CA GLU A 53 -9.17 11.05 -4.78
C GLU A 53 -10.30 10.01 -4.70
N LYS A 54 -9.95 8.74 -4.48
CA LYS A 54 -10.90 7.61 -4.47
C LYS A 54 -11.24 7.15 -3.06
N PHE A 55 -10.33 7.32 -2.13
CA PHE A 55 -10.46 6.88 -0.75
C PHE A 55 -10.07 8.04 0.15
N ASP A 56 -10.95 8.40 1.08
CA ASP A 56 -10.71 9.48 2.04
C ASP A 56 -10.44 8.87 3.42
N TYR A 57 -9.17 8.80 3.81
CA TYR A 57 -8.67 8.16 5.03
C TYR A 57 -7.53 8.99 5.65
N ASP A 58 -7.30 8.80 6.95
CA ASP A 58 -6.28 9.56 7.69
C ASP A 58 -4.85 9.14 7.31
N GLY A 59 -4.69 7.93 6.78
CA GLY A 59 -3.41 7.40 6.32
C GLY A 59 -3.56 6.08 5.55
N TYR A 60 -2.45 5.69 4.92
CA TYR A 60 -2.39 4.56 3.99
C TYR A 60 -1.23 3.64 4.32
N ILE A 61 -1.51 2.35 4.40
CA ILE A 61 -0.53 1.29 4.64
C ILE A 61 -0.47 0.39 3.42
N PHE A 62 0.64 0.42 2.70
CA PHE A 62 0.81 -0.34 1.48
C PHE A 62 1.34 -1.74 1.73
N LEU A 63 0.56 -2.75 1.35
CA LEU A 63 0.95 -4.14 1.38
C LEU A 63 1.58 -4.51 0.03
N SER A 64 2.90 -4.70 0.01
CA SER A 64 3.63 -4.97 -1.23
C SER A 64 4.86 -5.84 -0.99
N LYS A 65 5.31 -6.52 -2.04
CA LYS A 65 6.59 -7.22 -2.03
C LYS A 65 7.76 -6.23 -2.07
N HIS A 66 8.84 -6.60 -1.40
CA HIS A 66 10.16 -6.06 -1.72
C HIS A 66 10.88 -6.98 -2.71
N ALA A 67 11.58 -6.42 -3.68
CA ALA A 67 12.36 -7.17 -4.65
C ALA A 67 13.79 -6.62 -4.69
N ALA A 68 14.77 -7.46 -4.37
CA ALA A 68 16.18 -7.11 -4.35
C ALA A 68 17.01 -8.22 -5.01
N GLU A 69 18.08 -7.81 -5.71
CA GLU A 69 19.03 -8.74 -6.35
C GLU A 69 19.72 -9.67 -5.34
N SER A 70 19.90 -9.20 -4.10
CA SER A 70 20.55 -9.96 -3.02
C SER A 70 19.82 -11.26 -2.65
N GLY A 71 18.53 -11.38 -2.96
CA GLY A 71 17.71 -12.54 -2.62
C GLY A 71 17.52 -12.76 -1.11
N VAL A 72 17.92 -11.80 -0.28
CA VAL A 72 17.83 -11.91 1.19
C VAL A 72 16.38 -11.89 1.63
N LEU A 73 16.01 -12.83 2.49
CA LEU A 73 14.70 -12.86 3.13
C LEU A 73 14.59 -11.69 4.12
N ALA A 74 13.59 -10.82 3.91
CA ALA A 74 13.38 -9.65 4.74
C ALA A 74 11.90 -9.32 4.88
N LEU A 75 11.55 -8.75 6.02
CA LEU A 75 10.33 -7.97 6.24
C LEU A 75 10.75 -6.53 6.39
N THR A 76 10.22 -5.64 5.55
CA THR A 76 10.67 -4.24 5.47
C THR A 76 9.50 -3.29 5.62
N CYS A 77 9.80 -2.06 6.04
CA CYS A 77 8.88 -0.93 6.06
C CYS A 77 9.67 0.31 5.64
N HIS A 78 9.04 1.18 4.84
CA HIS A 78 9.61 2.46 4.46
C HIS A 78 8.50 3.41 3.98
N ASN A 79 8.75 4.72 4.06
CA ASN A 79 7.94 5.70 3.35
C ASN A 79 8.33 5.72 1.86
N THR A 80 7.43 6.19 1.01
CA THR A 80 7.71 6.41 -0.42
C THR A 80 8.36 7.78 -0.65
N GLY A 81 9.05 7.93 -1.79
CA GLY A 81 9.65 9.21 -2.17
C GLY A 81 10.91 9.06 -3.01
N ASN A 82 11.21 10.10 -3.76
CA ASN A 82 12.40 10.23 -4.60
C ASN A 82 13.25 11.40 -4.12
N PHE A 83 14.49 11.14 -3.69
CA PHE A 83 15.44 12.20 -3.35
C PHE A 83 16.01 12.92 -4.59
N SER A 84 16.01 12.25 -5.75
CA SER A 84 16.44 12.81 -7.04
C SER A 84 15.45 12.42 -8.14
N ASP A 85 15.82 11.53 -9.06
CA ASP A 85 14.98 11.17 -10.21
C ASP A 85 13.96 10.10 -9.85
N ALA A 86 12.76 10.19 -10.45
CA ALA A 86 11.66 9.26 -10.25
C ALA A 86 11.68 8.11 -11.28
N ASN A 87 12.57 7.13 -11.07
CA ASN A 87 12.70 5.99 -11.99
C ASN A 87 11.62 4.92 -11.82
N PHE A 88 10.90 4.91 -10.69
CA PHE A 88 9.97 3.84 -10.30
C PHE A 88 8.61 4.35 -9.80
N GLY A 89 8.17 5.52 -10.28
CA GLY A 89 6.91 6.16 -9.89
C GLY A 89 7.09 7.43 -9.05
N GLY A 90 5.99 8.16 -8.86
CA GLY A 90 5.97 9.47 -8.21
C GLY A 90 6.72 10.55 -9.01
N TYR A 91 7.12 11.62 -8.32
CA TYR A 91 7.77 12.78 -8.92
C TYR A 91 9.21 12.96 -8.42
N SER A 92 10.07 13.55 -9.26
CA SER A 92 11.46 13.83 -8.90
C SER A 92 11.52 14.82 -7.74
N ARG A 93 12.43 14.57 -6.78
CA ARG A 93 12.66 15.40 -5.59
C ARG A 93 11.40 15.61 -4.73
N GLN A 94 10.55 14.60 -4.64
CA GLN A 94 9.33 14.61 -3.83
C GLN A 94 9.31 13.41 -2.89
N VAL A 95 8.95 13.65 -1.62
CA VAL A 95 8.76 12.62 -0.61
C VAL A 95 7.30 12.60 -0.16
N SER A 96 6.77 11.42 0.17
CA SER A 96 5.45 11.33 0.78
C SER A 96 5.48 11.78 2.24
N ILE A 97 4.32 12.16 2.76
CA ILE A 97 4.16 12.48 4.18
C ILE A 97 4.29 11.16 4.96
N PRO A 98 5.29 11.01 5.84
CA PRO A 98 5.45 9.79 6.62
C PRO A 98 4.37 9.67 7.68
N HIS A 99 4.05 8.42 8.05
CA HIS A 99 3.18 8.10 9.18
C HIS A 99 4.00 7.39 10.29
N PRO A 100 4.76 8.12 11.12
CA PRO A 100 5.83 7.55 11.93
C PRO A 100 5.37 6.88 13.23
N TYR A 101 4.10 6.97 13.60
CA TYR A 101 3.58 6.50 14.89
C TYR A 101 2.67 5.27 14.77
N ILE A 102 2.66 4.62 13.60
CA ILE A 102 1.99 3.34 13.34
C ILE A 102 3.01 2.20 13.34
#